data_AF-A0A2C8FDK6-F1
#
_entry.id   AF-A0A2C8FDK6-F1
#
_cell.length_a   1.000
_cell.length_b   1.000
_cell.length_c   1.000
_cell.angle_alpha   90.00
_cell.angle_beta   90.00
_cell.angle_gamma   90.00
#
_symmetry.space_group_name_H-M   'P 1'
#
loop_
_entity.id
_entity.type
_entity.pdbx_description
1 polymer ?
#
loop_
_entity_poly.entity_id
_entity_poly.type
_entity_poly.pdbx_seq_one_letter_code
_entity_poly.pdbx_strand_id
1 'polypeptide(L)'
;MPDAYIHDNKHKSTEVLCSDPVNLPSHYRQFGKEVIDIIRDTLTPEEFVGYCKGNELKYRLRAGFKDKSKMNEDMEKAMKYREFRECYL
;
A
#
# COMPACT_ATOMS: atom_id res chain seq x y z
N MET A 1 -55.31 -9.23 17.41
CA MET A 1 -55.18 -8.29 16.27
C MET A 1 -53.98 -7.41 16.55
N PRO A 2 -53.18 -7.11 15.52
CA PRO A 2 -51.71 -7.17 15.50
C PRO A 2 -51.08 -5.75 15.56
N ASP A 3 -49.78 -5.55 15.72
CA ASP A 3 -48.83 -5.62 14.60
C ASP A 3 -47.39 -5.91 15.01
N ALA A 4 -46.76 -6.68 14.13
CA ALA A 4 -45.37 -7.05 14.11
C ALA A 4 -44.46 -5.85 13.89
N TYR A 5 -43.29 -5.87 14.50
CA TYR A 5 -42.10 -5.36 13.83
C TYR A 5 -40.89 -6.26 14.16
N ILE A 6 -40.58 -7.12 13.20
CA ILE A 6 -39.31 -7.82 13.12
C ILE A 6 -38.25 -6.78 12.77
N HIS A 7 -37.21 -6.66 13.59
CA HIS A 7 -35.90 -6.24 13.08
C HIS A 7 -34.84 -7.26 13.48
N ASP A 8 -34.66 -8.20 12.58
CA ASP A 8 -33.48 -9.02 12.40
C ASP A 8 -32.27 -8.09 12.24
N ASN A 9 -31.17 -8.29 12.97
CA ASN A 9 -29.86 -7.86 12.49
C ASN A 9 -28.71 -8.67 13.11
N LYS A 10 -28.00 -9.29 12.18
CA LYS A 10 -26.98 -10.31 12.28
C LYS A 10 -25.65 -9.76 12.83
N HIS A 11 -24.90 -10.67 13.44
CA HIS A 11 -23.44 -10.76 13.52
C HIS A 11 -22.60 -9.47 13.58
N LYS A 12 -21.79 -9.35 14.64
CA LYS A 12 -20.44 -8.81 14.52
C LYS A 12 -19.50 -9.57 15.46
N SER A 13 -18.91 -10.65 14.96
CA SER A 13 -17.67 -11.22 15.50
C SER A 13 -16.56 -10.18 15.30
N THR A 14 -16.05 -9.64 16.40
CA THR A 14 -14.95 -8.68 16.41
C THR A 14 -13.65 -9.43 16.17
N GLU A 15 -13.18 -9.48 14.91
CA GLU A 15 -11.83 -9.91 14.60
C GLU A 15 -10.83 -8.85 15.06
N VAL A 16 -9.91 -9.25 15.93
CA VAL A 16 -8.81 -8.43 16.42
C VAL A 16 -7.78 -8.30 15.30
N LEU A 17 -7.82 -7.20 14.55
CA LEU A 17 -6.85 -6.92 13.50
C LEU A 17 -5.57 -6.35 14.12
N CYS A 18 -4.53 -7.18 14.16
CA CYS A 18 -3.15 -6.76 14.42
C CYS A 18 -2.77 -5.62 13.46
N SER A 19 -2.49 -4.44 14.00
CA SER A 19 -2.14 -3.25 13.22
C SER A 19 -0.69 -3.36 12.74
N ASP A 20 -0.49 -3.64 11.46
CA ASP A 20 0.79 -3.47 10.78
C ASP A 20 0.80 -2.11 10.06
N PRO A 21 1.30 -1.04 10.69
CA PRO A 21 1.31 0.30 10.09
C PRO A 21 2.31 0.44 8.93
N VAL A 22 3.20 -0.55 8.72
CA VAL A 22 4.24 -0.51 7.70
C VAL A 22 3.73 -1.13 6.41
N ASN A 23 3.02 -2.25 6.50
CA ASN A 23 2.43 -2.92 5.35
C ASN A 23 0.95 -2.57 5.13
N LEU A 24 0.24 -2.02 6.14
CA LEU A 24 -1.21 -1.79 6.09
C LEU A 24 -1.65 -0.46 6.78
N PRO A 25 -1.24 0.73 6.30
CA PRO A 25 -1.69 2.00 6.88
C PRO A 25 -3.22 2.17 6.74
N SER A 26 -3.90 2.48 7.85
CA SER A 26 -5.37 2.49 7.95
C SER A 26 -6.09 3.46 6.99
N HIS A 27 -5.42 4.49 6.49
CA HIS A 27 -6.01 5.51 5.60
C HIS A 27 -6.13 5.07 4.14
N TYR A 28 -5.53 3.93 3.73
CA TYR A 28 -5.68 3.37 2.38
C TYR A 28 -6.66 2.20 2.31
N ARG A 29 -7.03 1.62 3.46
CA ARG A 29 -8.06 0.57 3.56
C ARG A 29 -9.44 1.02 3.06
N GLN A 30 -9.66 2.32 2.88
CA GLN A 30 -10.95 2.85 2.43
C GLN A 30 -11.36 2.36 1.03
N PHE A 31 -10.42 1.85 0.23
CA PHE A 31 -10.66 1.30 -1.11
C PHE A 31 -10.45 -0.22 -1.26
N GLY A 32 -10.05 -0.91 -0.19
CA GLY A 32 -9.77 -2.36 -0.23
C GLY A 32 -8.59 -2.78 -1.12
N LYS A 33 -7.72 -1.84 -1.50
CA LYS A 33 -6.52 -2.05 -2.33
C LYS A 33 -5.32 -1.32 -1.72
N GLU A 34 -4.12 -1.82 -1.99
CA GLU A 34 -2.89 -1.11 -1.64
C GLU A 34 -2.70 0.12 -2.53
N VAL A 35 -2.00 1.14 -2.02
CA VAL A 35 -1.78 2.41 -2.75
C VAL A 35 -1.11 2.18 -4.08
N ILE A 36 -0.12 1.28 -4.11
CA ILE A 36 0.62 0.98 -5.33
C ILE A 36 -0.29 0.37 -6.39
N ASP A 37 -1.30 -0.41 -5.99
CA ASP A 37 -2.28 -0.99 -6.91
C ASP A 37 -3.21 0.10 -7.44
N ILE A 38 -3.66 1.03 -6.59
CA ILE A 38 -4.47 2.18 -7.03
C ILE A 38 -3.69 3.05 -8.03
N ILE A 39 -2.42 3.34 -7.75
CA ILE A 39 -1.55 4.11 -8.64
C ILE A 39 -1.35 3.37 -9.97
N ARG A 40 -1.08 2.06 -9.92
CA ARG A 40 -0.91 1.21 -11.11
C ARG A 40 -2.17 1.16 -11.98
N ASP A 41 -3.35 1.07 -11.37
CA ASP A 41 -4.62 1.03 -12.09
C ASP A 41 -4.99 2.38 -12.71
N THR A 42 -4.40 3.49 -12.23
CA THR A 42 -4.71 4.86 -12.67
C THR A 42 -3.78 5.36 -13.77
N LEU A 43 -2.52 4.90 -13.77
CA LEU A 43 -1.48 5.35 -14.70
C LEU A 43 -1.40 4.44 -15.93
N THR A 44 -0.92 4.99 -17.05
CA THR A 44 -0.46 4.17 -18.18
C THR A 44 0.74 3.31 -17.76
N PRO A 45 1.02 2.20 -18.46
CA PRO A 45 2.19 1.36 -18.16
C PRO A 45 3.51 2.15 -18.14
N GLU A 46 3.72 3.05 -19.10
CA GLU A 46 4.92 3.88 -19.18
C GLU A 46 5.03 4.86 -18.00
N GLU A 47 3.92 5.49 -17.61
CA GLU A 47 3.86 6.38 -16.45
C GLU A 47 4.11 5.64 -15.15
N PHE A 48 3.53 4.44 -14.97
CA PHE A 48 3.76 3.61 -13.79
C PHE A 48 5.22 3.16 -13.69
N VAL A 49 5.82 2.76 -14.81
CA VAL A 49 7.25 2.45 -14.89
C VAL A 49 8.09 3.68 -14.55
N GLY A 50 7.72 4.86 -15.05
CA GLY A 50 8.36 6.13 -14.74
C GLY A 50 8.28 6.49 -13.25
N TYR A 51 7.11 6.35 -12.65
CA TYR A 51 6.87 6.53 -11.21
C TYR A 51 7.74 5.58 -10.37
N CYS A 52 7.79 4.30 -10.74
CA CYS A 52 8.61 3.31 -10.04
C CYS A 52 10.11 3.61 -10.18
N LYS A 53 10.58 3.98 -11.38
CA LYS A 53 11.98 4.41 -11.62
C LYS A 53 12.35 5.62 -10.77
N GLY A 54 11.49 6.63 -10.71
CA GLY A 54 11.71 7.83 -9.90
C GLY A 54 11.82 7.50 -8.40
N ASN A 55 10.95 6.62 -7.89
CA ASN A 55 11.00 6.19 -6.50
C ASN A 55 12.23 5.33 -6.20
N GLU A 56 12.59 4.38 -7.06
CA GLU A 56 13.82 3.61 -6.94
C GLU A 56 15.04 4.54 -6.83
N LEU A 57 15.17 5.51 -7.74
CA LEU A 57 16.25 6.48 -7.72
C LEU A 57 16.25 7.31 -6.44
N LYS A 58 15.08 7.82 -6.03
CA LYS A 58 14.90 8.59 -4.80
C LYS A 58 15.43 7.85 -3.58
N TYR A 59 15.09 6.57 -3.41
CA TYR A 59 15.52 5.80 -2.24
C TYR A 59 17.01 5.43 -2.30
N ARG A 60 17.55 5.09 -3.49
CA ARG A 60 19.00 4.89 -3.67
C ARG A 60 19.81 6.13 -3.29
N LEU A 61 19.36 7.32 -3.72
CA LEU A 61 20.02 8.60 -3.39
C LEU A 61 19.83 9.01 -1.92
N ARG A 62 18.80 8.51 -1.25
CA ARG A 62 18.51 8.83 0.16
C ARG A 62 19.29 7.96 1.14
N ALA A 63 19.56 6.70 0.76
CA ALA A 63 20.24 5.72 1.58
C ALA A 63 21.57 6.27 2.11
N GLY A 64 21.70 6.37 3.43
CA GLY A 64 22.92 6.85 4.11
C GLY A 64 23.08 8.38 4.16
N PHE A 65 22.23 9.15 3.47
CA PHE A 65 22.29 10.63 3.47
C PHE A 65 21.28 11.29 4.41
N LYS A 66 20.03 10.79 4.46
CA LYS A 66 18.99 11.36 5.34
C LYS A 66 19.13 10.87 6.78
N ASP A 67 19.25 9.57 6.94
CA ASP A 67 19.39 8.90 8.23
C ASP A 67 20.18 7.60 8.00
N LYS A 68 21.36 7.52 8.60
CA LYS A 68 22.26 6.36 8.42
C LYS A 68 21.66 5.08 9.01
N SER A 69 20.82 5.18 10.04
CA SER A 69 20.16 4.02 10.65
C SER A 69 19.12 3.38 9.73
N LYS A 70 18.60 4.13 8.75
CA LYS A 70 17.58 3.68 7.79
C LYS A 70 18.12 3.37 6.41
N MET A 71 19.45 3.26 6.27
CA MET A 71 20.09 2.95 4.99
C MET A 71 19.55 1.65 4.39
N ASN A 72 19.41 0.60 5.20
CA ASN A 72 18.90 -0.69 4.73
C ASN A 72 17.43 -0.60 4.31
N GLU A 73 16.58 0.08 5.09
CA GLU A 73 15.18 0.31 4.72
C GLU A 73 15.03 1.07 3.39
N ASP A 74 15.92 2.04 3.13
CA ASP A 74 15.93 2.78 1.86
C ASP A 74 16.34 1.87 0.70
N MET A 75 17.35 1.02 0.90
CA MET A 75 17.75 0.05 -0.11
C MET A 75 16.65 -0.99 -0.40
N GLU A 76 15.95 -1.46 0.63
CA GLU A 76 14.80 -2.37 0.47
C GLU A 76 13.66 -1.70 -0.30
N LYS A 77 13.34 -0.44 0.01
CA LYS A 77 12.35 0.33 -0.75
C LYS A 77 12.76 0.49 -2.21
N ALA A 78 14.03 0.80 -2.48
CA ALA A 78 14.52 0.88 -3.85
C ALA A 78 14.35 -0.45 -4.61
N MET A 79 14.68 -1.57 -3.96
CA MET A 79 14.48 -2.90 -4.55
C MET A 79 13.00 -3.20 -4.80
N LYS A 80 12.11 -2.83 -3.88
CA LYS A 80 10.66 -3.02 -4.06
C LYS A 80 10.11 -2.26 -5.26
N TYR A 81 10.51 -1.00 -5.45
CA TYR A 81 10.10 -0.23 -6.63
C TYR A 81 10.71 -0.74 -7.93
N ARG A 82 11.88 -1.37 -7.87
CA ARG A 82 12.45 -2.08 -9.02
C ARG A 82 11.60 -3.31 -9.38
N GLU A 83 11.25 -4.13 -8.40
CA GLU A 83 10.39 -5.30 -8.59
C GLU A 83 9.06 -4.93 -9.24
N PHE A 84 8.41 -3.86 -8.77
CA PHE A 84 7.12 -3.39 -9.34
C PHE A 84 7.18 -3.05 -10.84
N ARG A 85 8.33 -2.62 -11.35
CA ARG A 85 8.49 -2.27 -12.77
C ARG A 85 9.09 -3.38 -13.63
N GLU A 86 9.62 -4.44 -13.04
CA GLU A 86 10.23 -5.55 -13.80
C GLU A 86 9.19 -6.36 -14.59
N CYS A 87 7.92 -6.37 -14.18
CA CYS A 87 6.83 -6.99 -14.95
C CYS A 87 6.44 -6.23 -16.23
N TYR A 88 7.05 -5.06 -16.48
CA TYR A 88 6.76 -4.16 -17.61
C TYR A 88 7.99 -3.95 -18.53
N LEU A 89 9.06 -4.71 -18.30
CA LEU A 89 10.28 -4.75 -19.12
C LEU A 89 10.29 -6.03 -19.97
#